data_AF-A0A521M8H7-F1
#
_entry.id   AF-A0A521M8H7-F1
#
_cell.length_a   1.000
_cell.length_b   1.000
_cell.length_c   1.000
_cell.angle_alpha   90.00
_cell.angle_beta   90.00
_cell.angle_gamma   90.00
#
_symmetry.space_group_name_H-M   'P 1'
#
loop_
_entity.id
_entity.type
_entity.pdbx_description
1 polymer ?
#
loop_
_entity_poly.entity_id
_entity_poly.type
_entity_poly.pdbx_seq_one_letter_code
_entity_poly.pdbx_strand_id
1 'polypeptide(L)' 'MRIAVVGAGGVGGGYGAALAHAGADVTFIARGAHLAAMRKDGLRVESPRGNTHLKPTKATDDPA' A
#
# COMPACT_ATOMS: atom_id res chain seq x y z
N MET A 1 -14.60 -1.77 -7.74
CA MET A 1 -14.28 -2.88 -6.82
C MET A 1 -13.35 -2.35 -5.74
N ARG A 2 -13.56 -2.71 -4.47
CA ARG A 2 -12.70 -2.32 -3.33
C ARG A 2 -11.85 -3.51 -2.91
N ILE A 3 -10.57 -3.29 -2.64
CA ILE A 3 -9.60 -4.33 -2.32
C ILE A 3 -8.92 -3.97 -1.00
N ALA A 4 -8.97 -4.88 -0.02
CA ALA A 4 -8.18 -4.79 1.19
C ALA A 4 -6.92 -5.65 1.06
N VAL A 5 -5.76 -5.08 1.36
CA VAL A 5 -4.49 -5.81 1.42
C VAL A 5 -4.08 -5.93 2.87
N VAL A 6 -4.30 -7.11 3.45
CA VAL A 6 -3.91 -7.41 4.83
C VAL A 6 -2.42 -7.70 4.87
N GLY A 7 -1.62 -6.71 5.29
CA GLY A 7 -0.17 -6.78 5.38
C GLY A 7 0.54 -6.15 4.17
N ALA A 8 1.04 -4.92 4.35
CA ALA A 8 1.86 -4.19 3.37
C ALA A 8 3.35 -4.61 3.38
N GLY A 9 3.66 -5.90 3.49
CA GLY A 9 5.03 -6.43 3.38
C GLY A 9 5.51 -6.51 1.92
N GLY A 10 6.59 -7.25 1.63
CA GLY A 10 7.13 -7.34 0.27
C GLY A 10 6.10 -7.82 -0.78
N VAL A 11 5.29 -8.83 -0.44
CA VAL A 11 4.26 -9.37 -1.35
C VAL A 11 3.04 -8.45 -1.41
N GLY A 12 2.40 -8.18 -0.26
CA GLY A 12 1.17 -7.36 -0.22
C GLY A 12 1.41 -5.92 -0.65
N GLY A 13 2.53 -5.32 -0.26
CA GLY A 13 2.95 -4.00 -0.72
C GLY A 13 3.17 -3.95 -2.23
N GLY A 14 3.85 -4.95 -2.80
CA GLY A 14 4.09 -5.03 -4.25
C GLY A 14 2.81 -5.18 -5.07
N TYR A 15 1.99 -6.20 -4.77
CA TYR A 15 0.74 -6.43 -5.51
C TYR A 15 -0.29 -5.34 -5.25
N GLY A 16 -0.45 -4.93 -3.99
CA GLY A 16 -1.35 -3.84 -3.64
C GLY A 16 -0.96 -2.54 -4.32
N ALA A 17 0.34 -2.24 -4.43
CA ALA A 17 0.80 -1.04 -5.13
C ALA A 17 0.53 -1.11 -6.63
N ALA A 18 0.75 -2.26 -7.27
CA ALA A 18 0.43 -2.45 -8.68
C ALA A 18 -1.08 -2.30 -8.94
N LEU A 19 -1.94 -2.86 -8.10
CA LEU A 19 -3.39 -2.73 -8.19
C LEU A 19 -3.84 -1.27 -8.03
N ALA A 20 -3.30 -0.57 -7.03
CA ALA A 20 -3.61 0.84 -6.81
C ALA A 20 -3.12 1.71 -7.98
N HIS A 21 -1.93 1.44 -8.51
CA HIS A 21 -1.38 2.13 -9.68
C HIS A 21 -2.24 1.92 -10.93
N ALA A 22 -2.85 0.75 -11.09
CA ALA A 22 -3.81 0.45 -12.15
C ALA A 22 -5.20 1.09 -11.93
N GLY A 23 -5.40 1.87 -10.86
CA GLY A 23 -6.64 2.59 -10.58
C GLY A 23 -7.65 1.85 -9.71
N ALA A 24 -7.29 0.70 -9.12
CA ALA A 24 -8.16 0.02 -8.16
C ALA A 24 -8.25 0.78 -6.83
N ASP A 25 -9.41 0.70 -6.16
CA ASP A 25 -9.59 1.25 -4.82
C ASP A 25 -9.00 0.29 -3.78
N VAL A 26 -7.71 0.49 -3.46
CA VAL A 26 -6.94 -0.36 -2.54
C VAL A 26 -6.76 0.33 -1.20
N THR A 27 -7.06 -0.39 -0.11
CA THR A 27 -6.71 -0.01 1.26
C THR A 27 -5.75 -1.04 1.85
N PHE A 28 -4.62 -0.58 2.37
CA PHE A 28 -3.62 -1.42 3.02
C PHE A 28 -3.89 -1.51 4.52
N ILE A 29 -3.84 -2.71 5.08
CA ILE A 29 -3.84 -2.92 6.52
C ILE A 29 -2.40 -3.15 6.97
N ALA A 30 -1.84 -2.21 7.72
CA ALA A 30 -0.48 -2.22 8.23
C ALA A 30 -0.49 -1.79 9.70
N ARG A 31 0.64 -1.92 10.41
CA ARG A 31 0.73 -1.57 11.83
C ARG A 31 2.08 -0.95 12.20
N GLY A 32 2.12 -0.31 13.36
CA GLY A 32 3.34 0.23 13.96
C GLY A 32 4.07 1.25 13.07
N ALA A 33 5.40 1.18 13.08
CA ALA A 33 6.25 2.13 12.35
C ALA A 33 5.96 2.16 10.83
N HIS A 34 5.59 1.02 10.23
CA HIS A 34 5.31 0.97 8.80
C HIS A 34 4.02 1.72 8.44
N LEU A 35 2.95 1.55 9.23
CA LEU A 35 1.71 2.32 9.05
C LEU A 35 1.96 3.83 9.23
N ALA A 36 2.73 4.22 10.25
CA ALA A 36 3.08 5.62 10.48
C ALA A 36 3.83 6.22 9.27
N ALA A 37 4.81 5.50 8.73
CA ALA A 37 5.54 5.91 7.53
C ALA A 37 4.61 6.00 6.30
N MET A 38 3.74 5.02 6.09
CA MET A 38 2.77 5.04 4.97
C MET A 38 1.82 6.25 5.05
N ARG A 39 1.34 6.60 6.24
CA ARG A 39 0.46 7.77 6.45
C ARG A 39 1.19 9.09 6.17
N LYS A 40 2.48 9.19 6.53
CA LYS A 40 3.30 10.40 6.34
C LYS A 40 3.81 10.55 4.90
N ASP A 41 4.42 9.50 4.37
CA ASP A 41 5.23 9.54 3.17
C ASP A 41 4.65 8.72 2.00
N GLY A 42 3.59 7.95 2.24
CA GLY A 42 3.01 7.04 1.26
C GLY A 42 3.73 5.68 1.19
N LEU A 43 3.34 4.84 0.25
CA LEU A 43 4.00 3.56 -0.03
C LEU A 43 4.85 3.68 -1.29
N ARG A 44 6.15 3.41 -1.15
CA ARG A 44 7.11 3.35 -2.27
C ARG A 44 7.50 1.90 -2.52
N VAL A 45 7.40 1.48 -3.77
CA VAL A 45 7.83 0.17 -4.26
C VAL A 45 8.90 0.40 -5.31
N GLU A 46 10.10 -0.08 -5.04
CA GLU A 46 11.22 -0.04 -5.98
C GLU A 46 11.35 -1.40 -6.64
N SER A 47 11.39 -1.41 -7.96
CA SER A 47 11.33 -2.65 -8.75
C SER A 47 12.04 -2.48 -10.09
N PRO A 48 12.71 -3.53 -10.59
CA PRO A 48 13.22 -3.56 -11.96
C PRO A 48 12.15 -3.33 -13.03
N ARG A 49 10.87 -3.54 -12.68
CA ARG A 49 9.72 -3.32 -13.57
C ARG A 49 9.19 -1.87 -13.55
N GLY A 50 9.86 -0.99 -12.83
CA GLY A 50 9.44 0.40 -12.63
C GLY A 50 9.09 0.69 -11.18
N ASN A 51 9.48 1.86 -10.71
CA ASN A 51 9.18 2.30 -9.35
C ASN A 51 7.76 2.84 -9.28
N THR A 52 7.06 2.53 -8.20
CA THR A 52 5.74 3.07 -7.87
C THR A 52 5.82 3.83 -6.56
N HIS A 53 5.21 5.02 -6.51
CA HIS A 53 5.06 5.76 -5.26
C HIS A 53 3.61 6.23 -5.12
N LEU A 54 2.90 5.65 -4.16
CA LEU A 54 1.53 5.99 -3.84
C LEU A 54 1.51 7.05 -2.74
N LYS A 55 1.21 8.30 -3.09
CA LYS A 55 1.10 9.40 -2.12
C LYS A 55 -0.12 10.29 -2.44
N PRO A 56 -1.16 10.32 -1.61
CA PRO A 56 -1.34 9.55 -0.37
C PRO A 56 -1.59 8.05 -0.63
N THR A 57 -1.31 7.20 0.36
CA THR A 57 -1.74 5.79 0.38
C THR A 57 -2.85 5.61 1.40
N LYS A 58 -3.94 4.91 1.04
CA LYS A 58 -4.97 4.50 1.99
C LYS A 58 -4.42 3.38 2.87
N ALA A 59 -4.15 3.68 4.13
CA ALA A 59 -3.60 2.71 5.08
C ALA A 59 -4.25 2.85 6.46
N THR A 60 -4.60 1.71 7.04
CA THR A 60 -5.24 1.59 8.34
C THR A 60 -4.65 0.42 9.14
N ASP A 61 -4.81 0.44 10.45
CA ASP A 61 -4.61 -0.67 11.36
C ASP A 61 -5.92 -1.37 11.73
N ASP A 62 -7.06 -0.79 11.34
CA ASP A 62 -8.40 -1.35 11.55
C ASP A 62 -8.87 -2.13 10.31
N PRO A 63 -9.08 -3.46 10.41
CA PRO A 63 -9.60 -4.26 9.32
C PRO A 63 -11.14 -4.23 9.19
N ALA A 64 -11.87 -3.56 10.08
CA ALA A 64 -13.33 -3.50 10.10
C ALA A 64 -13.93 -2.41 9.20
#